data_AF-W0VAQ0-F1
#
_entry.id   AF-W0VAQ0-F1
#
_cell.length_a   1.000
_cell.length_b   1.000
_cell.length_c   1.000
_cell.angle_alpha   90.00
_cell.angle_beta   90.00
_cell.angle_gamma   90.00
#
_symmetry.space_group_name_H-M   'P 1'
#
loop_
_entity.id
_entity.type
_entity.pdbx_description
1 polymer ?
#
loop_
_entity_poly.entity_id
_entity_poly.type
_entity_poly.pdbx_seq_one_letter_code
_entity_poly.pdbx_strand_id
1 'polypeptide(L)'
;MVKGVNPDGTLGDFVGIERDVSSYYTFDWQTRAELKKGLVLTAGIRNLMDKDPSFSHRIAGGGNQVGYDGRYSSPLGRTFYLSGSARF
;
A
#
# COMPACT_ATOMS: atom_id res chain seq x y z
N MET A 1 -9.56 -10.59 -13.92
CA MET A 1 -9.75 -11.41 -15.13
C MET A 1 -8.39 -11.69 -15.73
N VAL A 2 -8.15 -12.91 -16.19
CA VAL A 2 -6.92 -13.29 -16.91
C VAL A 2 -7.31 -13.78 -18.30
N LYS A 3 -6.39 -13.71 -19.27
CA LYS A 3 -6.60 -14.35 -20.55
C LYS A 3 -6.64 -15.86 -20.36
N GLY A 4 -7.73 -16.49 -20.79
CA GLY A 4 -7.77 -17.95 -20.91
C GLY A 4 -6.73 -18.41 -21.93
N VAL A 5 -6.12 -19.58 -21.69
CA VAL A 5 -5.28 -20.26 -22.67
C VAL A 5 -6.08 -21.42 -23.22
N ASN A 6 -6.28 -21.42 -24.53
CA ASN A 6 -6.99 -22.49 -25.22
C ASN A 6 -6.14 -23.77 -25.25
N PRO A 7 -6.75 -24.95 -25.50
CA PRO A 7 -6.03 -26.22 -25.58
C PRO A 7 -4.91 -26.25 -26.65
N ASP A 8 -5.02 -25.40 -27.67
CA ASP A 8 -4.04 -25.24 -28.74
C ASP A 8 -2.91 -24.24 -28.41
N GLY A 9 -2.91 -23.68 -27.19
CA GLY A 9 -1.93 -22.70 -26.73
C GLY A 9 -2.21 -21.26 -27.14
N THR A 10 -3.29 -20.99 -27.89
CA THR A 10 -3.68 -19.63 -28.25
C THR A 10 -4.33 -18.89 -27.07
N LEU A 11 -4.29 -17.56 -27.11
CA LEU A 11 -4.93 -16.72 -26.09
C LEU A 11 -6.43 -16.56 -26.40
N GLY A 12 -7.28 -17.02 -25.50
CA GLY A 12 -8.75 -16.88 -25.57
C GLY A 12 -9.27 -15.66 -24.82
N ASP A 13 -10.57 -15.67 -24.55
CA ASP A 13 -11.28 -14.58 -23.86
C ASP A 13 -10.83 -14.39 -22.40
N PHE A 14 -11.17 -13.23 -21.85
CA PHE A 14 -10.93 -12.94 -20.43
C PHE A 14 -11.87 -13.77 -19.55
N VAL A 15 -11.29 -14.59 -18.68
CA VAL A 15 -12.04 -15.38 -17.70
C VAL A 15 -11.92 -14.78 -16.30
N GLY A 16 -13.00 -14.90 -15.53
CA GLY A 16 -13.01 -14.61 -14.10
C GLY A 16 -12.11 -15.60 -13.37
N ILE A 17 -11.36 -15.11 -12.38
CA ILE A 17 -10.55 -15.93 -11.49
C ILE A 17 -10.87 -15.53 -10.07
N GLU A 18 -11.15 -16.53 -9.26
CA GLU A 18 -11.29 -16.41 -7.82
C GLU A 18 -9.96 -16.82 -7.19
N ARG A 19 -9.47 -16.02 -6.23
CA ARG A 19 -8.23 -16.30 -5.49
C ARG A 19 -8.38 -15.85 -4.06
N ASP A 20 -7.79 -16.63 -3.17
CA ASP A 20 -7.51 -16.18 -1.81
C ASP A 20 -6.44 -15.10 -1.83
N VAL A 21 -6.77 -13.94 -1.24
CA VAL A 21 -5.83 -12.84 -1.06
C VAL A 21 -5.39 -12.84 0.39
N SER A 22 -4.08 -12.93 0.62
CA SER A 22 -3.52 -12.85 1.96
C SER A 22 -3.86 -11.52 2.63
N SER A 23 -4.15 -11.56 3.92
CA SER A 23 -4.43 -10.37 4.72
C SER A 23 -3.25 -9.38 4.71
N TYR A 24 -3.54 -8.09 4.58
CA TYR A 24 -2.55 -7.01 4.63
C TYR A 24 -2.66 -6.25 5.96
N TYR A 25 -1.62 -6.33 6.78
CA TYR A 25 -1.51 -5.62 8.05
C TYR A 25 -0.17 -4.88 8.13
N THR A 26 -0.20 -3.64 8.58
CA THR A 26 0.98 -2.82 8.86
C THR A 26 1.00 -2.41 10.32
N PHE A 27 2.19 -2.15 10.84
CA PHE A 27 2.37 -1.56 12.16
C PHE A 27 2.98 -0.18 12.01
N ASP A 28 2.36 0.82 12.63
CA ASP A 28 2.82 2.20 12.60
C ASP A 28 3.29 2.61 13.99
N TRP A 29 4.36 3.41 14.06
CA TRP A 29 4.88 3.94 15.31
C TRP A 29 4.97 5.46 15.27
N GLN A 30 4.53 6.13 16.32
CA GLN A 30 4.60 7.58 16.45
C GLN A 30 5.04 7.98 17.86
N THR A 31 5.94 8.96 17.94
CA THR A 31 6.35 9.63 19.16
C THR A 31 6.01 11.12 19.07
N ARG A 32 5.42 11.67 20.13
CA ARG A 32 5.12 13.10 20.26
C ARG A 32 5.74 13.62 21.56
N ALA A 33 6.50 14.71 21.47
CA ALA A 33 7.17 15.33 22.60
C ALA A 33 6.99 16.85 22.58
N GLU A 34 6.67 17.43 23.75
CA GLU A 34 6.77 18.86 23.96
C GLU A 34 8.21 19.18 24.38
N LEU A 35 8.96 19.83 23.49
CA LEU A 35 10.38 20.12 23.71
C LEU A 35 10.58 21.36 24.58
N LYS A 36 9.65 22.32 24.48
CA LYS A 36 9.55 23.53 25.31
C LYS A 36 8.08 23.90 25.42
N LYS A 37 7.71 24.73 26.40
CA LYS A 37 6.35 25.23 26.54
C LYS A 37 5.88 25.85 25.22
N GLY A 38 4.85 25.26 24.61
CA GLY A 38 4.32 25.71 23.32
C GLY A 38 5.06 25.21 22.07
N LEU A 39 6.18 24.49 22.19
CA LEU A 39 6.88 23.84 21.09
C LEU A 39 6.72 22.32 21.15
N VAL A 40 5.95 21.77 20.22
CA VAL A 40 5.69 20.33 20.13
C VAL A 40 6.26 19.77 18.84
N LEU A 41 6.94 18.63 18.95
CA LEU A 41 7.46 17.85 17.83
C LEU A 41 6.79 16.47 17.82
N THR A 42 6.42 15.99 16.64
CA THR A 42 5.90 14.64 16.42
C THR A 42 6.71 13.98 15.31
N ALA A 43 7.27 12.81 15.59
CA ALA A 43 7.95 11.98 14.61
C ALA A 43 7.25 10.63 14.53
N GLY A 44 7.22 10.01 13.35
CA GLY A 44 6.67 8.68 13.22
C GLY A 44 7.15 7.94 11.99
N ILE A 45 6.83 6.65 11.98
CA ILE A 45 7.15 5.68 10.95
C ILE A 45 5.85 4.97 10.61
N ARG A 46 5.40 5.07 9.36
CA ARG A 46 4.34 4.24 8.81
C ARG A 46 4.96 2.99 8.20
N ASN A 47 4.25 1.87 8.31
CA ASN A 47 4.71 0.57 7.83
C ASN A 47 6.10 0.21 8.38
N LEU A 48 6.22 0.21 9.72
CA LEU A 48 7.47 -0.06 10.44
C LEU A 48 8.11 -1.40 10.04
N MET A 49 7.28 -2.39 9.69
CA MET A 49 7.72 -3.72 9.27
C MET A 49 8.01 -3.82 7.76
N ASP A 50 7.83 -2.74 7.00
CA ASP A 50 8.04 -2.67 5.55
C ASP A 50 7.30 -3.76 4.76
N LYS A 51 6.00 -3.91 5.04
CA LYS A 51 5.12 -4.84 4.35
C LYS A 51 4.80 -4.35 2.94
N ASP A 52 5.18 -5.14 1.95
CA ASP A 52 4.81 -4.90 0.55
C ASP A 52 3.29 -5.02 0.33
N PRO A 53 2.73 -4.18 -0.57
CA PRO A 53 1.32 -4.26 -0.91
C PRO A 53 0.95 -5.62 -1.51
N SER A 54 -0.26 -6.09 -1.20
CA SER A 54 -0.78 -7.34 -1.77
C SER A 54 -0.98 -7.18 -3.28
N PHE A 55 -0.52 -8.18 -4.04
CA PHE A 55 -0.68 -8.19 -5.48
C PHE A 55 -2.17 -8.24 -5.90
N SER A 56 -2.57 -7.33 -6.79
CA SER A 56 -3.92 -7.20 -7.33
C SER A 56 -3.97 -7.47 -8.84
N HIS A 57 -4.92 -8.28 -9.29
CA HIS A 57 -5.14 -8.62 -10.72
C HIS A 57 -5.81 -7.50 -11.53
N ARG A 58 -5.52 -6.25 -11.19
CA ARG A 58 -5.97 -5.10 -11.98
C ARG A 58 -5.08 -4.96 -13.20
N ILE A 59 -5.66 -5.30 -14.36
CA ILE A 59 -5.08 -5.15 -15.70
C ILE A 59 -5.57 -3.88 -16.42
N ALA A 60 -6.51 -3.15 -15.83
CA ALA A 60 -7.06 -1.89 -16.35
C ALA A 60 -7.05 -0.83 -15.25
N GLY A 61 -6.61 0.39 -15.58
CA GLY A 61 -6.43 1.49 -14.61
C GLY A 61 -5.27 2.46 -14.88
N GLY A 62 -4.68 2.45 -16.10
CA GLY A 62 -3.65 3.40 -16.52
C GLY A 62 -2.23 2.96 -16.14
N GLY A 63 -1.49 2.43 -17.11
CA GLY A 63 -0.03 2.33 -17.27
C GLY A 63 0.87 1.84 -16.11
N ASN A 64 0.68 2.36 -14.90
CA ASN A 64 1.69 2.40 -13.84
C ASN A 64 1.27 1.60 -12.59
N GLN A 65 0.00 1.16 -12.52
CA GLN A 65 -0.59 0.49 -11.34
C GLN A 65 -0.96 -0.97 -11.61
N VAL A 66 -0.37 -1.59 -12.64
CA VAL A 66 -0.60 -3.02 -12.92
C VAL A 66 -0.04 -3.83 -11.76
N GLY A 67 -0.87 -4.71 -11.18
CA GLY A 67 -0.46 -5.54 -10.04
C GLY A 67 -0.75 -4.95 -8.67
N TYR A 68 -1.36 -3.76 -8.57
CA TYR A 68 -1.62 -3.06 -7.32
C TYR A 68 -3.01 -2.40 -7.31
N ASP A 69 -3.65 -2.33 -6.14
CA ASP A 69 -4.90 -1.59 -5.94
C ASP A 69 -4.85 -0.82 -4.62
N GLY A 70 -4.77 0.51 -4.74
CA GLY A 70 -4.56 1.39 -3.58
C GLY A 70 -5.74 1.55 -2.64
N ARG A 71 -6.84 0.85 -2.89
CA ARG A 71 -7.96 0.74 -1.94
C ARG A 71 -7.73 -0.34 -0.89
N TYR A 72 -6.86 -1.32 -1.18
CA TYR A 72 -6.64 -2.49 -0.32
C TYR A 72 -5.30 -2.51 0.39
N SER A 73 -4.31 -1.77 -0.14
CA SER A 73 -2.98 -1.67 0.46
C SER A 73 -2.40 -0.29 0.14
N SER A 74 -1.44 0.16 0.95
CA SER A 74 -0.68 1.38 0.66
C SER A 74 0.41 1.08 -0.38
N PRO A 75 0.71 1.99 -1.32
CA PRO A 75 1.81 1.76 -2.27
C PRO A 75 3.14 2.16 -1.64
N LEU A 76 3.07 2.92 -0.55
CA LEU A 76 4.22 3.40 0.19
C LEU A 76 4.66 2.28 1.14
N GLY A 77 5.92 1.89 1.01
CA GLY A 77 6.62 1.06 1.99
C GLY A 77 6.87 1.82 3.29
N ARG A 78 7.95 1.48 3.98
CA ARG A 78 8.33 2.18 5.22
C ARG A 78 8.55 3.68 4.97
N THR A 79 7.74 4.49 5.64
CA THR A 79 7.73 5.95 5.43
C THR A 79 7.94 6.68 6.75
N PHE A 80 8.95 7.55 6.80
CA PHE A 80 9.24 8.39 7.95
C PHE A 80 8.56 9.75 7.78
N TYR A 81 8.05 10.31 8.88
CA TYR A 81 7.49 11.67 8.88
C TYR A 81 7.86 12.41 10.16
N LEU A 82 7.93 13.74 10.03
CA LEU A 82 8.21 14.67 11.12
C LEU A 82 7.28 15.87 10.97
N SER A 83 6.64 16.28 12.07
CA SER A 83 5.84 17.50 12.14
C SER A 83 6.13 18.25 13.43
N GLY A 84 6.01 19.58 13.38
CA GLY A 84 6.21 20.45 14.53
C GLY A 84 5.17 21.55 14.60
N SER A 85 4.84 22.00 15.79
CA SER A 85 3.95 23.14 16.02
C SER A 85 4.49 24.03 17.13
N ALA A 86 4.43 25.34 16.94
CA ALA A 86 4.80 26.35 17.92
C ALA A 86 3.57 27.21 18.28
N ARG A 87 3.41 27.53 19.57
CA ARG A 87 2.49 28.56 20.08
C ARG A 87 3.29 29.63 20.80
N PHE A 88 2.94 30.89 20.51
CA PHE A 88 3.55 32.10 21.06
C PHE A 88 2.60 32.74 22.06
#